data_AF-A0A0Q6YD44-F1
#
_entry.id   AF-A0A0Q6YD44-F1
#
_cell.length_a   1.000
_cell.length_b   1.000
_cell.length_c   1.000
_cell.angle_alpha   90.00
_cell.angle_beta   90.00
_cell.angle_gamma   90.00
#
_symmetry.space_group_name_H-M   'P 1'
#
loop_
_entity.id
_entity.type
_entity.pdbx_description
1 polymer ?
#
loop_
_entity_poly.entity_id
_entity_poly.type
_entity_poly.pdbx_seq_one_letter_code
_entity_poly.pdbx_strand_id
1 'polypeptide(L)'
;MSATPTPEVREFILIGQERGASYHLWDIAPAPVDETELDIALEEIGVDVSDAFGEVNTSWGTTAREALDAFLAGMRKQTGLDDYGLTADSNTGGLDEPEPARALDAVWASPPCSPVWSTAGTDS
;
A
#
# COMPACT_ATOMS: atom_id res chain seq x y z
N MET A 1 33.28 -0.76 3.84
CA MET A 1 32.71 0.60 3.93
C MET A 1 31.25 0.48 3.57
N SER A 2 30.36 0.38 4.56
CA SER A 2 28.93 0.32 4.31
C SER A 2 28.49 1.73 3.91
N ALA A 3 28.15 1.93 2.64
CA ALA A 3 27.49 3.15 2.23
C ALA A 3 26.15 3.21 2.96
N THR A 4 25.97 4.21 3.81
CA THR A 4 24.64 4.55 4.30
C THR A 4 23.81 4.88 3.06
N PRO A 5 22.75 4.14 2.72
CA PRO A 5 21.91 4.50 1.61
C PRO A 5 21.34 5.89 1.90
N THR A 6 21.64 6.86 1.04
CA THR A 6 20.95 8.14 1.06
C THR A 6 19.47 7.84 0.79
N PRO A 7 18.53 8.32 1.63
CA PRO A 7 17.12 8.11 1.36
C PRO A 7 16.75 8.85 0.07
N GLU A 8 16.50 8.09 -0.99
CA GLU A 8 16.06 8.62 -2.28
C GLU A 8 14.54 8.80 -2.25
N VAL A 9 14.08 9.94 -2.76
CA VAL A 9 12.64 10.20 -2.95
C VAL A 9 12.13 9.21 -3.99
N ARG A 10 11.12 8.42 -3.65
CA ARG A 10 10.48 7.46 -4.55
C ARG A 10 8.96 7.54 -4.47
N GLU A 11 8.31 6.95 -5.45
CA GLU A 11 6.86 6.82 -5.48
C GLU A 11 6.40 5.67 -4.58
N PHE A 12 5.25 5.87 -3.95
CA PHE A 12 4.55 4.88 -3.14
C PHE A 12 3.14 4.72 -3.66
N ILE A 13 2.67 3.48 -3.71
CA ILE A 13 1.29 3.10 -4.02
C ILE A 13 0.53 3.05 -2.70
N LEU A 14 -0.58 3.78 -2.64
CA LEU A 14 -1.51 3.84 -1.51
C LEU A 14 -2.80 3.18 -1.93
N ILE A 15 -3.21 2.17 -1.18
CA ILE A 15 -4.45 1.44 -1.41
C ILE A 15 -5.39 1.73 -0.25
N GLY A 16 -6.62 2.11 -0.57
CA GLY A 16 -7.59 2.41 0.47
C GLY A 16 -8.94 2.81 -0.09
N GLN A 17 -9.69 3.55 0.70
CA GLN A 17 -11.05 3.96 0.35
C GLN A 17 -11.35 5.33 0.95
N GLU A 18 -11.80 6.27 0.12
CA GLU A 18 -12.46 7.49 0.59
C GLU A 18 -13.76 7.16 1.35
N ARG A 19 -13.84 7.60 2.60
CA ARG A 19 -15.00 7.47 3.49
C ARG A 19 -15.49 8.84 3.94
N GLY A 20 -15.97 9.63 2.98
CA GLY A 20 -16.48 10.98 3.21
C GLY A 20 -15.38 11.95 3.61
N ALA A 21 -15.33 12.37 4.87
CA ALA A 21 -14.33 13.32 5.38
C ALA A 21 -13.00 12.64 5.80
N SER A 22 -12.78 11.40 5.41
CA SER A 22 -11.63 10.61 5.85
C SER A 22 -11.22 9.59 4.81
N TYR A 23 -9.98 9.14 4.90
CA TYR A 23 -9.44 8.06 4.09
C TYR A 23 -9.18 6.83 4.95
N HIS A 24 -9.62 5.68 4.49
CA HIS A 24 -9.34 4.41 5.14
C HIS A 24 -8.24 3.69 4.38
N LEU A 25 -7.04 3.65 4.97
CA LEU A 25 -5.84 3.07 4.36
C LEU A 25 -5.83 1.56 4.59
N TRP A 26 -5.77 0.77 3.52
CA TRP A 26 -5.62 -0.68 3.57
C TRP A 26 -4.16 -1.10 3.53
N ASP A 27 -3.41 -0.52 2.60
CA ASP A 27 -2.00 -0.83 2.43
C ASP A 27 -1.23 0.33 1.80
N ILE A 28 0.09 0.33 2.01
CA ILE A 28 1.02 1.27 1.40
C ILE A 28 2.34 0.57 1.14
N ALA A 29 2.79 0.63 -0.11
CA ALA A 29 4.00 -0.02 -0.55
C ALA A 29 4.79 0.89 -1.50
N PRO A 30 6.12 0.75 -1.57
CA PRO A 30 6.88 1.44 -2.60
C PRO A 30 6.49 0.96 -4.00
N ALA A 31 6.38 1.91 -4.93
CA ALA A 31 6.19 1.60 -6.33
C ALA A 31 7.44 0.87 -6.88
N PRO A 32 7.26 -0.06 -7.84
CA PRO A 32 8.35 -0.55 -8.68
C PRO A 32 9.11 0.62 -9.31
N VAL A 33 10.43 0.47 -9.44
CA VAL A 33 11.26 1.46 -10.14
C VAL A 33 11.10 1.34 -11.65
N ASP A 34 10.75 0.15 -12.15
CA ASP A 34 10.45 -0.07 -13.56
C ASP A 34 9.01 0.35 -13.87
N GLU A 35 8.84 1.26 -14.84
CA GLU A 35 7.54 1.81 -15.23
C GLU A 35 6.59 0.72 -15.78
N THR A 36 7.12 -0.31 -16.44
CA THR A 36 6.30 -1.41 -16.96
C THR A 36 5.79 -2.29 -15.83
N GLU A 37 6.63 -2.58 -14.84
CA GLU A 37 6.22 -3.31 -13.64
C GLU A 37 5.19 -2.51 -12.83
N LEU A 38 5.34 -1.18 -12.76
CA LEU A 38 4.36 -0.31 -12.12
C LEU A 38 3.01 -0.35 -12.84
N ASP A 39 2.99 -0.20 -14.16
CA ASP A 39 1.74 -0.23 -14.94
C ASP A 39 1.00 -1.56 -14.78
N ILE A 40 1.72 -2.69 -14.81
CA ILE A 40 1.15 -4.02 -14.58
C ILE A 40 0.59 -4.11 -13.16
N ALA A 41 1.35 -3.70 -12.15
CA ALA A 41 0.91 -3.73 -10.76
C ALA A 41 -0.35 -2.88 -10.55
N LEU A 42 -0.42 -1.69 -11.14
CA LEU A 42 -1.60 -0.82 -11.05
C LEU A 42 -2.83 -1.41 -11.76
N GLU A 43 -2.64 -2.09 -12.90
CA GLU A 43 -3.73 -2.78 -13.60
C GLU A 43 -4.29 -3.94 -12.77
N GLU A 44 -3.42 -4.81 -12.24
CA GLU A 44 -3.82 -5.96 -11.43
C GLU A 44 -4.50 -5.54 -10.12
N ILE A 45 -3.86 -4.65 -9.37
CA ILE A 45 -4.37 -4.15 -8.10
C ILE A 45 -5.65 -3.33 -8.32
N GLY A 46 -5.72 -2.56 -9.40
CA GLY A 46 -6.85 -1.69 -9.71
C GLY A 46 -8.17 -2.45 -9.84
N VAL A 47 -8.15 -3.67 -10.40
CA VAL A 47 -9.34 -4.52 -10.51
C VAL A 47 -9.82 -4.99 -9.13
N ASP A 48 -8.94 -5.59 -8.34
CA ASP A 48 -9.27 -6.12 -7.01
C ASP A 48 -9.74 -5.02 -6.05
N VAL A 49 -9.07 -3.86 -6.09
CA VAL A 49 -9.40 -2.70 -5.27
C VAL A 49 -10.75 -2.11 -5.67
N SER A 50 -11.04 -2.02 -6.97
CA SER A 50 -12.33 -1.52 -7.45
C SER A 50 -13.48 -2.44 -7.04
N ASP A 51 -13.29 -3.76 -7.08
CA ASP A 51 -14.28 -4.74 -6.63
C ASP A 51 -14.57 -4.63 -5.12
N ALA A 52 -13.59 -4.16 -4.34
CA ALA A 52 -13.74 -3.85 -2.92
C ALA A 52 -14.26 -2.43 -2.63
N PHE A 53 -14.65 -1.66 -3.66
CA PHE A 53 -15.02 -0.24 -3.58
C PHE A 53 -13.92 0.67 -3.01
N GLY A 54 -12.66 0.32 -3.27
CA GLY A 54 -11.51 1.12 -2.93
C GLY A 54 -10.96 1.91 -4.12
N GLU A 55 -9.79 2.49 -3.90
CA GLU A 55 -9.02 3.26 -4.85
C GLU A 55 -7.53 3.02 -4.68
N VAL A 56 -6.81 3.14 -5.81
CA VAL A 56 -5.36 3.09 -5.87
C VAL A 56 -4.86 4.49 -6.16
N ASN A 57 -4.04 5.03 -5.27
CA ASN A 57 -3.43 6.35 -5.39
C ASN A 57 -1.91 6.21 -5.37
N THR A 58 -1.19 7.22 -5.87
CA THR A 58 0.26 7.29 -5.71
C THR A 58 0.70 8.61 -5.10
N SER A 59 1.81 8.58 -4.36
CA SER A 59 2.40 9.76 -3.75
C SER A 59 3.91 9.59 -3.58
N TRP A 60 4.64 10.70 -3.60
CA TRP A 60 6.10 10.72 -3.50
C TRP A 60 6.54 11.04 -2.07
N GLY A 61 7.58 10.36 -1.61
CA GLY A 61 8.18 10.60 -0.30
C GLY A 61 9.53 9.91 -0.15
N THR A 62 10.27 10.21 0.92
CA THR A 62 11.44 9.40 1.28
C THR A 62 11.04 8.17 2.11
N THR A 63 9.85 8.21 2.72
CA THR A 63 9.25 7.12 3.50
C THR A 63 7.77 6.98 3.18
N ALA A 64 7.19 5.82 3.51
CA ALA A 64 5.75 5.58 3.37
C ALA A 64 4.92 6.61 4.16
N ARG A 65 5.38 6.97 5.38
CA ARG A 65 4.75 8.04 6.16
C ARG A 65 4.75 9.38 5.44
N GLU A 66 5.88 9.80 4.91
CA GLU A 66 5.96 11.08 4.19
C GLU A 66 5.07 11.10 2.94
N ALA A 67 5.04 9.99 2.19
CA ALA A 67 4.17 9.86 1.03
C ALA A 67 2.69 9.94 1.42
N LEU A 68 2.30 9.28 2.52
CA LEU A 68 0.93 9.33 3.05
C LEU A 68 0.57 10.73 3.56
N ASP A 69 1.46 11.39 4.30
CA ASP A 69 1.24 12.75 4.79
C ASP A 69 1.06 13.74 3.63
N ALA A 70 1.85 13.58 2.56
CA ALA A 70 1.72 14.38 1.34
C ALA A 70 0.38 14.12 0.64
N PHE A 71 -0.06 12.87 0.54
CA PHE A 71 -1.37 12.50 -0.01
C PHE A 71 -2.50 13.14 0.80
N LEU A 72 -2.52 12.98 2.12
CA LEU A 72 -3.55 13.55 2.99
C LEU A 72 -3.55 15.08 2.94
N ALA A 73 -2.38 15.73 2.86
CA ALA A 73 -2.30 17.18 2.67
C ALA A 73 -2.88 17.62 1.31
N GLY A 74 -2.72 16.81 0.26
CA GLY A 74 -3.39 16.99 -1.02
C GLY A 74 -4.92 16.92 -0.88
N MET A 75 -5.41 15.88 -0.21
CA MET A 75 -6.85 15.67 0.01
C MET A 75 -7.48 16.79 0.85
N ARG A 76 -6.82 17.27 1.91
CA ARG A 76 -7.27 18.45 2.69
C ARG A 76 -7.48 19.67 1.79
N LYS A 77 -6.54 19.92 0.87
CA LYS A 77 -6.64 21.06 -0.07
C LYS A 77 -7.77 20.88 -1.07
N GLN A 78 -7.98 19.66 -1.57
CA GLN A 78 -9.01 19.37 -2.57
C GLN A 78 -10.42 19.44 -1.96
N THR A 79 -10.59 18.88 -0.77
CA THR A 79 -11.88 18.82 -0.06
C THR A 79 -12.20 20.12 0.69
N GLY A 80 -11.18 20.90 1.06
CA GLY A 80 -11.32 22.06 1.94
C GLY A 80 -11.55 21.69 3.42
N LEU A 81 -11.32 20.42 3.78
CA LEU A 81 -11.47 19.91 5.13
C LEU A 81 -10.10 19.83 5.81
N ASP A 82 -9.81 20.78 6.70
CA ASP A 82 -8.54 20.82 7.44
C ASP A 82 -8.32 19.59 8.32
N ASP A 83 -9.41 18.95 8.77
CA ASP A 83 -9.43 17.74 9.59
C ASP A 83 -9.45 16.44 8.79
N TYR A 84 -9.39 16.50 7.44
CA TYR A 84 -9.30 15.30 6.62
C TYR A 84 -8.07 14.47 7.04
N GLY A 85 -8.29 13.19 7.27
CA GLY A 85 -7.28 12.32 7.85
C GLY A 85 -7.63 10.84 7.72
N LEU A 86 -6.92 10.00 8.47
CA LEU A 86 -7.15 8.57 8.47
C LEU A 86 -8.32 8.19 9.37
N THR A 87 -9.08 7.18 8.96
CA THR A 87 -9.97 6.47 9.87
C THR A 87 -9.19 5.70 10.93
N ALA A 88 -9.80 5.47 12.11
CA ALA A 88 -9.12 4.82 13.24
C ALA A 88 -8.75 3.35 12.98
N ASP A 89 -9.40 2.69 12.03
CA ASP A 89 -9.18 1.31 11.60
C ASP A 89 -8.21 1.21 10.40
N SER A 90 -7.59 2.32 9.98
CA SER A 90 -6.57 2.32 8.93
C SER A 90 -5.33 1.50 9.32
N ASN A 91 -4.77 0.77 8.35
CA ASN A 91 -3.55 0.02 8.54
C ASN A 91 -2.32 0.95 8.52
N THR A 92 -1.81 1.31 9.70
CA THR A 92 -0.61 2.15 9.85
C THR A 92 0.67 1.34 10.12
N GLY A 93 0.60 0.00 10.10
CA GLY A 93 1.71 -0.86 10.48
C GLY A 93 2.96 -0.71 9.62
N GLY A 94 2.78 -0.46 8.31
CA GLY A 94 3.88 -0.30 7.35
C GLY A 94 4.49 1.11 7.26
N LEU A 95 4.04 2.07 8.09
CA LEU A 95 4.50 3.47 7.97
C LEU A 95 5.87 3.74 8.60
N ASP A 96 6.29 2.89 9.55
CA ASP A 96 7.53 3.04 10.31
C ASP A 96 8.67 2.14 9.84
N GLU A 97 8.38 1.15 8.99
CA GLU A 97 9.40 0.22 8.52
C GLU A 97 10.21 0.88 7.39
N PRO A 98 11.54 1.02 7.54
CA PRO A 98 12.40 1.34 6.41
C PRO A 98 12.44 0.10 5.52
N GLU A 99 11.39 -0.08 4.73
CA GLU A 99 11.29 -1.16 3.76
C GLU A 99 12.48 -1.02 2.81
N PRO A 100 13.46 -1.97 2.80
CA PRO A 100 14.38 -2.05 1.69
C PRO A 100 13.54 -2.15 0.41
N ALA A 101 14.07 -1.76 -0.75
CA ALA A 101 13.41 -1.98 -2.04
C ALA A 101 13.23 -3.50 -2.31
N ARG A 102 12.36 -4.16 -1.54
CA ARG A 102 11.94 -5.53 -1.72
C ARG A 102 10.80 -5.47 -2.72
N ALA A 103 11.00 -6.21 -3.79
CA ALA A 103 10.00 -6.49 -4.80
C ALA A 103 8.67 -6.87 -4.12
N LEU A 104 7.57 -6.43 -4.73
CA LEU A 104 6.18 -6.76 -4.38
C LEU A 104 5.94 -8.26 -4.10
N ASP A 105 6.83 -9.13 -4.59
CA ASP A 105 6.87 -10.57 -4.33
C ASP A 105 6.71 -10.98 -2.86
N ALA A 106 7.14 -10.17 -1.88
CA ALA A 106 7.12 -10.59 -0.47
C ALA A 106 5.79 -10.28 0.26
N VAL A 107 5.08 -9.22 -0.13
CA VAL A 107 3.81 -8.83 0.51
C VAL A 107 2.64 -9.67 0.00
N TRP A 108 2.66 -10.06 -1.28
CA TRP A 108 1.54 -10.71 -1.95
C TRP A 108 1.71 -12.23 -2.12
N ALA A 109 2.79 -12.82 -1.61
CA ALA A 109 3.03 -14.27 -1.59
C ALA A 109 2.22 -15.06 -0.53
N SER A 110 1.17 -14.47 0.05
CA SER A 110 0.20 -15.26 0.82
C SER A 110 -0.83 -15.85 -0.14
N PRO A 111 -0.90 -17.19 -0.31
CA PRO A 111 -1.96 -17.78 -1.10
C PRO A 111 -3.33 -17.44 -0.47
N PRO A 112 -4.40 -17.32 -1.29
CA PRO A 112 -5.75 -17.16 -0.76
C PRO A 112 -6.04 -18.33 0.16
N CYS A 113 -6.62 -18.05 1.32
CA CYS A 113 -7.31 -18.99 2.21
C CYS A 113 -7.16 -20.46 1.81
N SER A 114 -6.20 -21.16 2.44
CA SER A 114 -6.16 -22.63 2.34
C SER A 114 -7.55 -23.18 2.71
N PRO A 115 -8.21 -23.97 1.85
CA PRO A 115 -9.45 -24.61 2.23
C PRO A 115 -9.14 -25.59 3.38
N VAL A 116 -9.90 -25.46 4.47
CA VAL A 116 -9.90 -26.36 5.61
C VAL A 116 -10.30 -27.78 5.16
N TRP A 117 -9.32 -28.58 4.77
CA TRP A 117 -9.45 -30.04 4.84
C TRP A 117 -8.06 -30.65 4.98
N SER A 118 -7.52 -30.57 6.21
CA SER A 118 -6.47 -31.46 6.64
C SER A 118 -7.06 -32.83 7.00
N THR A 119 -6.43 -33.85 6.43
CA THR A 119 -6.12 -35.16 7.03
C THR A 119 -7.25 -36.18 7.23
N ALA A 120 -7.34 -37.11 6.29
CA ALA A 120 -7.23 -38.55 6.56
C ALA A 120 -6.42 -39.13 5.38
N GLY A 121 -5.14 -39.49 5.51
CA GLY A 121 -4.62 -40.52 6.40
C GLY A 121 -4.07 -41.63 5.48
N THR A 122 -2.78 -41.55 5.15
CA THR A 122 -2.05 -42.59 4.42
C THR A 122 -1.28 -43.44 5.42
N ASP A 123 -1.64 -44.72 5.51
CA ASP A 123 -0.82 -45.90 5.88
C ASP A 123 -1.79 -47.09 5.91
N SER A 124 -1.61 -48.25 5.27
CA SER A 124 -0.48 -48.91 4.61
C SER A 124 -1.01 -49.83 3.48
#